data_AF-A0A6A4KRX9-F1
#
_entry.id   AF-A0A6A4KRX9-F1
#
_cell.length_a   1.000
_cell.length_b   1.000
_cell.length_c   1.000
_cell.angle_alpha   90.00
_cell.angle_beta   90.00
_cell.angle_gamma   90.00
#
_symmetry.space_group_name_H-M   'P 1'
#
loop_
_entity.id
_entity.type
_entity.pdbx_description
1 polymer ?
#
loop_
_entity_poly.entity_id
_entity_poly.type
_entity_poly.pdbx_seq_one_letter_code
_entity_poly.pdbx_strand_id
1 'polypeptide(L)' 'MKSPMKGGRYSVRAKRIFNELHEQAFIVELDLRDDGYKIQDVLLELVGRRTVPQVFVNGKHVGGSDG' A
#
# COMPACT_ATOMS: atom_id res chain seq x y z
N MET A 1 -15.19 -2.39 -3.81
CA MET A 1 -15.00 -3.79 -3.36
C MET A 1 -13.92 -3.78 -2.28
N LYS A 2 -14.15 -4.38 -1.11
CA LYS A 2 -13.11 -4.50 -0.08
C LYS A 2 -12.01 -5.43 -0.60
N SER A 3 -10.75 -5.02 -0.58
CA SER A 3 -9.66 -5.91 -0.97
C SER A 3 -9.58 -7.10 0.01
N PRO A 4 -9.29 -8.33 -0.44
CA PRO A 4 -9.02 -9.45 0.45
C PRO A 4 -7.89 -9.11 1.43
N MET A 5 -8.03 -9.56 2.68
CA MET A 5 -7.00 -9.47 3.74
C MET A 5 -5.85 -10.48 3.48
N LYS A 6 -5.23 -10.38 2.30
CA LYS A 6 -4.12 -11.22 1.82
C LYS A 6 -2.91 -10.35 1.51
N GLY A 7 -1.73 -10.96 1.45
CA GLY A 7 -0.44 -10.30 1.21
C GLY A 7 0.53 -10.45 2.37
N GLY A 8 1.67 -9.77 2.31
CA GLY A 8 2.68 -9.79 3.36
C GLY A 8 2.19 -9.19 4.69
N ARG A 9 2.82 -9.58 5.81
CA ARG A 9 2.46 -9.17 7.19
C ARG A 9 2.21 -7.66 7.31
N TYR A 10 3.08 -6.84 6.75
CA TYR A 10 3.02 -5.38 6.82
C TYR A 10 1.86 -4.80 6.00
N SER A 11 1.61 -5.33 4.80
CA SER A 11 0.48 -4.91 3.96
C SER A 11 -0.87 -5.29 4.60
N VAL A 12 -0.94 -6.48 5.21
CA VAL A 12 -2.13 -6.93 5.95
C VAL A 12 -2.40 -6.01 7.16
N ARG A 13 -1.36 -5.61 7.90
CA ARG A 13 -1.49 -4.66 9.01
C ARG A 13 -2.05 -3.31 8.55
N ALA A 14 -1.52 -2.73 7.46
CA ALA A 14 -2.04 -1.48 6.92
C ALA A 14 -3.51 -1.59 6.47
N LYS A 15 -3.88 -2.66 5.75
CA LYS A 15 -5.28 -2.91 5.33
C LYS A 15 -6.24 -3.01 6.53
N ARG A 16 -5.77 -3.59 7.65
CA ARG A 16 -6.57 -3.75 8.87
C ARG A 16 -6.90 -2.41 9.51
N ILE A 17 -5.94 -1.48 9.58
CA ILE A 17 -6.15 -0.14 10.14
C ILE A 17 -7.28 0.58 9.41
N PHE A 18 -7.29 0.56 8.08
CA PHE A 18 -8.38 1.17 7.30
C PHE A 18 -9.73 0.50 7.55
N ASN A 19 -9.77 -0.83 7.68
CA ASN A 19 -11.01 -1.54 8.01
C ASN A 19 -11.52 -1.21 9.42
N GLU A 20 -10.62 -1.05 10.40
CA GLU A 20 -10.95 -0.64 11.79
C GLU A 20 -11.43 0.81 11.86
N LEU A 21 -10.90 1.69 11.00
CA LEU A 21 -11.39 3.05 10.84
C LEU A 21 -12.70 3.14 10.03
N HIS A 22 -13.22 2.02 9.53
CA HIS A 22 -14.36 1.95 8.62
C HIS A 22 -14.16 2.75 7.32
N GLU A 23 -12.90 2.97 6.92
CA GLU A 23 -12.53 3.70 5.72
C GLU A 23 -12.33 2.76 4.54
N GLN A 24 -12.91 3.12 3.39
CA GLN A 24 -12.76 2.35 2.16
C GLN A 24 -11.53 2.82 1.38
N ALA A 25 -10.35 2.30 1.75
CA ALA A 25 -9.13 2.57 1.01
C ALA A 25 -9.19 2.00 -0.42
N PHE A 26 -8.65 2.76 -1.38
CA PHE A 26 -8.33 2.24 -2.72
C PHE A 26 -7.01 1.47 -2.63
N ILE A 27 -7.06 0.17 -2.95
CA ILE A 27 -5.92 -0.74 -2.77
C ILE A 27 -5.41 -1.20 -4.13
N VAL A 28 -4.11 -1.02 -4.34
CA VAL A 28 -3.39 -1.50 -5.52
C VAL A 28 -2.52 -2.67 -5.11
N GLU A 29 -2.89 -3.89 -5.50
CA GLU A 29 -2.11 -5.10 -5.26
C GLU A 29 -1.05 -5.24 -6.36
N LEU A 30 0.20 -4.86 -6.05
CA LEU A 30 1.28 -4.80 -7.05
C LEU A 30 1.68 -6.17 -7.59
N ASP A 31 1.51 -7.23 -6.80
CA ASP A 31 1.78 -8.63 -7.17
C ASP A 31 0.79 -9.17 -8.22
N LEU A 32 -0.36 -8.52 -8.40
CA LEU A 32 -1.39 -8.89 -9.37
C LEU A 32 -1.33 -8.03 -10.64
N ARG A 33 -0.27 -7.25 -10.84
CA ARG A 33 -0.10 -6.35 -11.98
C ARG A 33 1.22 -6.61 -12.71
N ASP A 34 1.16 -6.62 -14.04
CA ASP A 34 2.35 -6.78 -14.88
C ASP A 34 3.34 -5.62 -14.74
N ASP A 35 2.86 -4.42 -14.39
CA ASP A 35 3.66 -3.21 -14.18
C ASP A 35 4.04 -2.97 -12.70
N GLY A 36 3.78 -3.94 -11.80
CA GLY A 36 4.02 -3.78 -10.37
C GLY A 36 5.45 -3.36 -10.03
N TYR A 37 6.45 -3.93 -10.73
CA TYR A 37 7.85 -3.56 -10.55
C TYR A 37 8.15 -2.11 -10.94
N LYS A 38 7.56 -1.62 -12.04
CA LYS A 38 7.71 -0.22 -12.48
C LYS A 38 7.11 0.73 -11.45
N ILE A 39 5.98 0.36 -10.87
CA ILE A 39 5.37 1.15 -9.79
C ILE A 39 6.30 1.20 -8.58
N GLN A 40 6.95 0.09 -8.20
CA GLN A 40 7.94 0.10 -7.11
C GLN A 40 9.17 0.97 -7.42
N ASP A 41 9.62 1.02 -8.67
CA ASP A 41 10.71 1.92 -9.09
C ASP A 41 10.27 3.39 -8.99
N VAL A 42 9.05 3.71 -9.45
CA VAL A 42 8.47 5.06 -9.28
C VAL A 42 8.32 5.43 -7.79
N LEU A 43 7.91 4.48 -6.93
CA LEU A 43 7.84 4.72 -5.48
C LEU A 43 9.22 4.99 -4.87
N LEU A 44 10.29 4.33 -5.37
CA LEU A 44 11.65 4.66 -4.94
C LEU A 44 12.00 6.12 -5.27
N GLU A 45 11.68 6.58 -6.47
CA GLU A 45 11.94 7.95 -6.90
C GLU A 45 11.08 8.98 -6.14
N LEU A 46 9.80 8.68 -5.92
CA LEU A 46 8.85 9.61 -5.29
C LEU A 46 9.01 9.71 -3.78
N VAL A 47 9.26 8.58 -3.10
CA VAL A 47 9.22 8.50 -1.63
C VAL A 47 10.44 7.81 -1.01
N GLY A 48 11.46 7.51 -1.81
CA GLY A 48 12.73 6.92 -1.33
C GLY A 48 12.64 5.45 -0.95
N ARG A 49 11.54 4.74 -1.28
CA ARG A 49 11.31 3.36 -0.83
C ARG A 49 10.58 2.52 -1.89
N ARG A 50 11.10 1.30 -2.15
CA ARG A 50 10.46 0.29 -3.03
C ARG A 50 9.49 -0.64 -2.29
N THR A 51 9.58 -0.70 -0.96
CA THR A 51 8.88 -1.68 -0.14
C THR A 51 7.39 -1.38 -0.06
N VAL A 52 6.58 -2.43 0.11
CA VAL A 52 5.15 -2.31 0.39
C VAL A 52 4.87 -2.64 1.87
N PRO A 53 3.82 -2.06 2.46
CA PRO A 53 2.88 -1.09 1.88
C PRO A 53 3.51 0.31 1.73
N GLN A 54 2.95 1.13 0.82
CA GLN A 54 3.11 2.59 0.82
C GLN A 54 1.72 3.21 0.83
N VAL A 55 1.46 4.10 1.78
CA VAL A 55 0.13 4.68 2.03
C VAL A 55 0.15 6.16 1.68
N PHE A 56 -0.91 6.59 1.02
CA PHE A 56 -1.15 7.98 0.64
C PHE A 56 -2.55 8.40 1.09
N VAL A 57 -2.67 9.60 1.66
CA VAL A 57 -3.94 10.18 2.09
C VAL A 57 -4.04 11.59 1.49
N ASN A 58 -5.11 11.87 0.75
CA ASN A 58 -5.32 13.15 0.04
C ASN A 58 -4.11 13.56 -0.81
N GLY A 59 -3.50 12.60 -1.53
CA GLY A 59 -2.33 12.82 -2.37
C GLY A 59 -0.99 12.97 -1.63
N LYS A 60 -0.99 13.01 -0.29
CA LYS A 60 0.21 13.10 0.53
C LYS A 60 0.68 11.72 0.96
N HIS A 61 1.98 11.45 0.80
CA HIS A 61 2.61 10.23 1.33
C HIS A 61 2.67 10.27 2.85
N VAL A 62 2.21 9.20 3.51
CA VAL A 62 2.24 9.07 4.97
C VAL A 62 3.22 7.99 5.46
N GLY A 63 3.75 7.16 4.56
CA GLY A 63 4.75 6.14 4.87
C GLY A 63 4.30 4.71 4.58
N GLY A 64 5.10 3.76 5.07
CA GLY A 64 4.81 2.33 5.02
C GLY A 64 4.23 1.79 6.32
N SER A 65 4.67 0.61 6.76
CA SER A 65 4.22 -0.03 8.01
C SER A 65 5.38 -0.34 8.95
N ASP A 66 6.37 0.56 9.02
CA ASP A 66 7.62 0.39 9.79
C ASP A 66 7.49 0.77 11.27
N GLY A 67 6.34 0.48 11.87
CA GLY A 67 6.10 0.67 13.31
C GLY A 67 6.27 -0.61 14.11
#